data_AF-R0LDX6-F1
#
_entry.id   AF-R0LDX6-F1
#
_cell.length_a   1.000
_cell.length_b   1.000
_cell.length_c   1.000
_cell.angle_alpha   90.00
_cell.angle_beta   90.00
_cell.angle_gamma   90.00
#
_symmetry.space_group_name_H-M   'P 1'
#
loop_
_entity.id
_entity.type
_entity.pdbx_description
1 polymer ?
#
loop_
_entity_poly.entity_id
_entity_poly.type
_entity_poly.pdbx_seq_one_letter_code
_entity_poly.pdbx_strand_id
1 'polypeptide(L)'
;SYQRFASCYHRFYRLQPELTRSIYDQFVAQLQASIKEEIQEVKKEGNLEELFNSLDKIVEEAKDWKEPAWRPSGIPEEDIRSAVVPYLLKHKSYLQKVLKEKEEENRKLAESVLAGRDQIAKLQQLIDTRRQAWQAISKEQRELIMTFKEPQ
;
A
#
# COMPACT_ATOMS: atom_id res chain seq x y z
N SER A 1 31.49 11.63 -50.85
CA SER A 1 32.25 12.64 -51.61
C SER A 1 32.00 12.41 -53.09
N TYR A 2 31.67 13.47 -53.81
CA TYR A 2 31.38 13.41 -55.24
C TYR A 2 32.53 12.81 -56.05
N GLN A 3 33.78 13.11 -55.69
CA GLN A 3 34.96 12.57 -56.38
C GLN A 3 35.01 11.04 -56.35
N ARG A 4 34.63 10.41 -55.23
CA ARG A 4 34.57 8.95 -55.11
C ARG A 4 33.43 8.36 -55.94
N PHE A 5 32.29 9.05 -55.98
CA PHE A 5 31.15 8.64 -56.79
C PHE A 5 31.49 8.70 -58.29
N ALA A 6 32.07 9.81 -58.74
CA ALA A 6 32.49 10.01 -60.12
C ALA A 6 33.64 9.06 -60.53
N SER A 7 34.57 8.72 -59.62
CA SER A 7 35.64 7.77 -59.92
C SER A 7 35.13 6.35 -60.15
N CYS A 8 34.08 5.93 -59.42
CA CYS A 8 33.42 4.64 -59.63
C CYS A 8 32.58 4.60 -60.91
N TYR A 9 32.01 5.73 -61.33
CA TYR A 9 31.18 5.86 -62.55
C TYR A 9 31.91 6.59 -63.69
N HIS A 10 33.21 6.31 -63.86
CA HIS A 10 34.10 7.05 -64.78
C HIS A 10 33.60 7.15 -66.23
N ARG A 11 33.07 6.04 -66.80
CA ARG A 11 32.58 6.03 -68.19
C ARG A 11 31.38 6.95 -68.40
N PHE A 12 30.47 6.99 -67.43
CA PHE A 12 29.27 7.81 -67.49
C PHE A 12 29.59 9.29 -67.24
N TYR A 13 30.47 9.55 -66.28
CA TYR A 13 30.99 10.90 -65.99
C TYR A 13 31.67 11.55 -67.21
N ARG A 14 32.44 10.76 -68.00
CA ARG A 14 33.08 11.28 -69.23
C ARG A 14 32.09 11.68 -70.32
N LEU A 15 30.95 11.00 -70.41
CA LEU A 15 29.93 11.26 -71.43
C LEU A 15 29.02 12.42 -71.02
N GLN A 16 28.60 12.46 -69.75
CA GLN A 16 27.66 13.46 -69.25
C GLN A 16 27.96 13.84 -67.78
N PRO A 17 28.92 14.76 -67.55
CA PRO A 17 29.37 15.13 -66.21
C PRO A 17 28.31 15.91 -65.40
N GLU A 18 27.51 16.74 -66.06
CA GLU A 18 26.43 17.50 -65.42
C GLU A 18 25.33 16.59 -64.88
N LEU A 19 24.92 15.59 -65.67
CA LEU A 19 23.93 14.60 -65.25
C LEU A 19 24.45 13.72 -64.10
N THR A 20 25.73 13.31 -64.18
CA THR A 20 26.37 12.54 -63.09
C THR A 20 26.39 13.32 -61.77
N ARG A 21 26.61 14.64 -61.84
CA ARG A 21 26.54 15.52 -60.67
C ARG A 21 25.12 15.66 -60.13
N SER A 22 24.15 15.88 -61.01
CA SER A 22 22.74 15.97 -60.63
C SER A 22 22.24 14.70 -59.93
N ILE A 23 22.59 13.52 -60.44
CA ILE A 23 22.24 12.23 -59.82
C ILE A 23 22.87 12.08 -58.44
N TYR A 24 24.14 12.44 -58.27
CA TYR A 24 24.80 12.39 -56.97
C TYR A 24 24.13 13.32 -55.97
N ASP A 25 23.85 14.56 -56.37
CA ASP A 25 23.22 15.55 -55.50
C ASP A 25 21.80 15.11 -55.11
N GLN A 26 21.03 14.54 -56.05
CA GLN A 26 19.72 13.94 -55.76
C GLN A 26 19.82 12.76 -54.80
N PHE A 27 20.76 11.83 -55.03
CA PHE A 27 20.97 10.68 -54.16
C PHE A 27 21.31 11.11 -52.73
N VAL A 28 22.24 12.06 -52.56
CA VAL A 28 22.63 12.56 -51.24
C VAL A 28 21.45 13.27 -50.57
N ALA A 29 20.73 14.13 -51.29
CA ALA A 29 19.58 14.85 -50.75
C ALA A 29 18.48 13.88 -50.30
N GLN A 30 18.12 12.90 -51.14
CA GLN A 30 17.10 11.90 -50.83
C GLN A 30 17.52 11.01 -49.66
N LEU A 31 18.76 10.53 -49.64
CA LEU A 31 19.27 9.72 -48.53
C LEU A 31 19.25 10.50 -47.22
N GLN A 32 19.68 11.76 -47.22
CA GLN A 32 19.65 12.61 -46.04
C GLN A 32 18.22 12.91 -45.58
N ALA A 33 17.30 13.15 -46.51
CA ALA A 33 15.89 13.36 -46.19
C ALA A 33 15.28 12.10 -45.58
N SER A 34 15.46 10.95 -46.22
CA SER A 34 14.94 9.66 -45.75
C SER A 34 15.48 9.29 -44.37
N ILE A 35 16.78 9.44 -44.12
CA ILE A 35 17.35 9.18 -42.78
C ILE A 35 16.77 10.13 -41.73
N LYS A 36 16.60 11.42 -42.06
CA LYS A 36 16.01 12.39 -41.13
C LYS A 36 14.55 12.08 -40.85
N GLU A 37 13.78 11.73 -41.87
CA GLU A 37 12.38 11.32 -41.75
C GLU A 37 12.26 10.07 -40.87
N GLU A 38 13.05 9.04 -41.13
CA GLU A 38 13.09 7.81 -40.32
C GLU A 38 13.39 8.12 -38.84
N ILE A 39 14.37 8.98 -38.57
CA ILE A 39 14.68 9.41 -37.19
C ILE A 39 13.50 10.16 -36.57
N GLN A 40 12.81 11.03 -37.33
CA GLN A 40 11.62 11.73 -36.83
C GLN A 40 10.46 10.76 -36.58
N GLU A 41 10.30 9.73 -37.41
CA GLU A 41 9.28 8.71 -37.24
C GLU A 41 9.54 7.88 -35.98
N VAL A 42 10.75 7.33 -35.81
CA VAL A 42 11.15 6.61 -34.59
C VAL A 42 10.98 7.48 -33.34
N LYS A 43 11.34 8.76 -33.43
CA LYS A 43 11.19 9.72 -32.34
C LYS A 43 9.72 9.96 -31.97
N LYS A 44 8.83 10.01 -32.95
CA LYS A 44 7.38 10.16 -32.74
C LYS A 44 6.74 8.88 -32.24
N GLU A 45 7.04 7.73 -32.85
CA GLU A 45 6.51 6.42 -32.47
C GLU A 45 6.89 6.08 -31.02
N GLY A 46 8.15 6.29 -30.65
CA GLY A 46 8.65 6.08 -29.30
C GLY A 46 8.29 7.18 -28.30
N ASN A 47 7.58 8.23 -28.71
CA ASN A 47 7.30 9.43 -27.90
C ASN A 47 8.56 9.96 -27.17
N LEU A 48 9.69 9.97 -27.87
CA LEU A 48 10.99 10.18 -27.24
C LEU A 48 11.17 11.60 -26.71
N GLU A 49 10.49 12.60 -27.28
CA GLU A 49 10.55 13.98 -26.76
C GLU A 49 10.04 14.05 -25.33
N GLU A 50 8.85 13.50 -25.07
CA GLU A 50 8.26 13.52 -23.73
C GLU A 50 9.09 12.69 -22.76
N LEU A 51 9.55 11.51 -23.19
CA LEU A 51 10.40 10.65 -22.36
C LEU A 51 11.72 11.33 -21.98
N PHE A 52 12.43 11.96 -22.94
CA PHE A 52 13.68 12.65 -22.65
C PHE A 52 13.46 13.90 -21.78
N ASN A 53 12.39 14.67 -22.03
CA ASN A 53 12.04 15.79 -21.16
C ASN A 53 11.74 15.33 -19.73
N SER A 54 11.05 14.20 -19.57
CA SER A 54 10.77 13.62 -18.24
C SER A 54 12.05 13.12 -17.56
N LEU A 55 12.97 12.52 -18.32
CA LEU A 55 14.25 12.06 -17.82
C LEU A 55 15.12 13.24 -17.35
N ASP A 56 15.19 14.31 -18.14
CA ASP A 56 15.93 15.53 -17.79
C ASP A 56 15.40 16.13 -16.49
N LYS A 57 14.08 16.13 -16.29
CA LYS A 57 13.47 16.56 -15.03
C LYS A 57 13.88 15.69 -13.84
N ILE A 58 13.88 14.36 -13.99
CA ILE A 58 14.30 13.44 -12.93
C ILE A 58 15.79 13.63 -12.59
N VAL A 59 16.63 13.83 -13.61
CA VAL A 59 18.06 14.09 -13.42
C VAL A 59 18.27 15.41 -12.68
N GLU A 60 17.51 16.45 -13.01
CA GLU A 60 17.53 17.75 -12.32
C GLU A 60 17.15 17.61 -10.84
N GLU A 61 16.05 16.91 -10.54
CA GLU A 61 15.57 16.69 -9.17
C GLU A 61 16.57 15.91 -8.32
N ALA A 62 17.35 15.01 -8.93
CA ALA A 62 18.33 14.16 -8.24
C ALA A 62 19.75 14.74 -8.16
N LYS A 63 19.99 15.98 -8.64
CA LYS A 63 21.35 16.55 -8.74
C LYS A 63 22.13 16.59 -7.43
N ASP A 64 21.45 16.78 -6.31
CA ASP A 64 22.09 16.90 -5.00
C ASP A 64 22.40 15.54 -4.34
N TRP A 65 21.90 14.44 -4.91
CA TRP A 65 22.05 13.10 -4.35
C TRP A 65 23.37 12.49 -4.81
N LYS A 66 24.35 12.44 -3.89
CA LYS A 66 25.70 11.91 -4.15
C LYS A 66 25.81 10.40 -4.00
N GLU A 67 24.84 9.78 -3.34
CA GLU A 67 24.86 8.34 -3.09
C GLU A 67 24.31 7.56 -4.30
N PRO A 68 24.83 6.36 -4.56
CA PRO A 68 24.28 5.49 -5.60
C PRO A 68 22.80 5.21 -5.33
N ALA A 69 21.92 5.57 -6.26
CA ALA A 69 20.52 5.22 -6.18
C ALA A 69 20.33 3.69 -6.18
N TRP A 70 19.31 3.22 -5.46
CA TRP A 70 18.95 1.81 -5.42
C TRP A 70 18.74 1.24 -6.84
N ARG A 71 19.11 -0.03 -7.03
CA ARG A 71 18.90 -0.80 -8.27
C ARG A 71 18.26 -2.13 -7.90
N PRO A 72 17.37 -2.68 -8.74
CA PRO A 72 16.81 -4.00 -8.54
C PRO A 72 17.91 -5.03 -8.31
N SER A 73 17.79 -5.79 -7.23
CA SER A 73 18.73 -6.85 -6.86
C SER A 73 18.66 -8.04 -7.81
N GLY A 74 17.54 -8.18 -8.53
CA GLY A 74 17.19 -9.36 -9.31
C GLY A 74 16.42 -10.40 -8.50
N ILE A 75 16.14 -10.13 -7.22
CA ILE A 75 15.33 -10.96 -6.35
C ILE A 75 13.98 -10.25 -6.14
N PRO A 76 12.89 -10.71 -6.79
CA PRO A 76 11.59 -10.04 -6.75
C PRO A 76 11.06 -9.83 -5.33
N GLU A 77 11.28 -10.78 -4.42
CA GLU A 77 10.82 -10.73 -3.03
C GLU A 77 11.52 -9.66 -2.21
N GLU A 78 12.73 -9.23 -2.59
CA GLU A 78 13.44 -8.13 -1.94
C GLU A 78 13.06 -6.80 -2.58
N ASP A 79 12.98 -6.77 -3.91
CA ASP A 79 12.70 -5.56 -4.68
C ASP A 79 11.28 -5.02 -4.40
N ILE A 80 10.30 -5.90 -4.17
CA ILE A 80 8.92 -5.50 -3.86
C ILE A 80 8.74 -4.98 -2.43
N ARG A 81 9.64 -5.31 -1.48
CA ARG A 81 9.50 -4.92 -0.07
C ARG A 81 9.44 -3.41 0.08
N SER A 82 10.29 -2.68 -0.62
CA SER A 82 10.35 -1.22 -0.54
C SER A 82 8.99 -0.59 -0.88
N ALA A 83 8.30 -1.11 -1.90
CA ALA A 83 6.99 -0.64 -2.31
C ALA A 83 5.87 -1.02 -1.32
N VAL A 84 5.92 -2.22 -0.74
CA VAL A 84 4.82 -2.78 0.07
C VAL A 84 4.90 -2.38 1.54
N VAL A 85 6.10 -2.20 2.10
CA VAL A 85 6.33 -1.88 3.52
C VAL A 85 5.53 -0.66 4.01
N PRO A 86 5.44 0.48 3.30
CA PRO A 86 4.66 1.62 3.75
C PRO A 86 3.17 1.29 3.99
N TYR A 87 2.57 0.48 3.11
CA TYR A 87 1.17 0.06 3.23
C TYR A 87 0.98 -0.88 4.42
N LEU A 88 1.89 -1.84 4.61
CA LEU A 88 1.85 -2.75 5.75
C LEU A 88 2.01 -2.02 7.08
N LEU A 89 2.89 -1.01 7.15
CA LEU A 89 3.06 -0.18 8.34
C LEU A 89 1.80 0.63 8.65
N LYS A 90 1.15 1.20 7.63
CA LYS A 90 -0.14 1.90 7.79
C LYS A 90 -1.25 0.95 8.28
N HIS A 91 -1.29 -0.27 7.77
CA HIS A 91 -2.27 -1.26 8.22
C HIS A 91 -2.00 -1.72 9.65
N LYS A 92 -0.73 -1.96 9.99
CA LYS A 92 -0.31 -2.32 11.35
C LYS A 92 -0.72 -1.24 12.36
N SER A 93 -0.47 0.04 12.08
CA SER A 93 -0.84 1.12 13.00
C SER A 93 -2.35 1.24 13.20
N TYR A 94 -3.13 1.05 12.14
CA TYR A 94 -4.58 0.97 12.21
C TYR A 94 -5.06 -0.18 13.12
N LEU A 95 -4.56 -1.40 12.90
CA LEU A 95 -4.93 -2.56 13.70
C LEU A 95 -4.56 -2.38 15.17
N GLN A 96 -3.39 -1.80 15.46
CA GLN A 96 -2.97 -1.50 16.82
C GLN A 96 -3.89 -0.50 17.52
N LYS A 97 -4.42 0.48 16.78
CA LYS A 97 -5.40 1.42 17.31
C LYS A 97 -6.72 0.72 17.66
N VAL A 98 -7.25 -0.06 16.72
CA VAL A 98 -8.50 -0.82 16.92
C VAL A 98 -8.38 -1.80 18.08
N LEU A 99 -7.24 -2.49 18.19
CA LEU A 99 -6.99 -3.42 19.29
C LEU A 99 -7.05 -2.72 20.65
N LYS A 100 -6.36 -1.58 20.79
CA LYS A 100 -6.37 -0.80 22.03
C LYS A 100 -7.76 -0.31 22.41
N GLU A 101 -8.54 0.13 21.42
CA GLU A 101 -9.94 0.55 21.65
C GLU A 101 -10.77 -0.62 22.19
N LYS A 102 -10.62 -1.82 21.62
CA LYS A 102 -11.33 -3.02 22.07
C LYS A 102 -10.88 -3.54 23.42
N GLU A 103 -9.59 -3.48 23.71
CA GLU A 103 -9.05 -3.85 25.02
C GLU A 103 -9.60 -2.92 26.12
N GLU A 104 -9.70 -1.62 25.84
CA GLU A 104 -10.24 -0.64 26.79
C GLU A 104 -11.75 -0.81 27.01
N GLU A 105 -12.52 -1.03 25.94
CA GLU A 105 -13.95 -1.35 26.04
C GLU A 105 -14.17 -2.63 26.87
N ASN A 106 -13.38 -3.68 26.61
CA ASN A 106 -13.49 -4.95 27.32
C ASN A 106 -13.10 -4.80 28.80
N ARG A 107 -12.08 -4.00 29.12
CA ARG A 107 -11.69 -3.71 30.50
C ARG A 107 -12.82 -3.05 31.29
N LYS A 108 -13.44 -2.01 30.73
CA LYS A 108 -14.60 -1.33 31.33
C LYS A 108 -15.78 -2.29 31.52
N LEU A 109 -16.04 -3.14 30.53
CA LEU A 109 -17.10 -4.13 30.62
C LEU A 109 -16.82 -5.16 31.70
N ALA A 110 -15.58 -5.65 31.81
CA ALA A 110 -15.17 -6.58 32.86
C ALA A 110 -15.33 -5.98 34.26
N GLU A 111 -14.93 -4.71 34.45
CA GLU A 111 -15.14 -3.98 35.71
C GLU A 111 -16.64 -3.90 36.06
N SER A 112 -17.50 -3.58 35.09
CA SER A 112 -18.96 -3.55 35.29
C SER A 112 -19.54 -4.93 35.64
N VAL A 113 -19.07 -5.99 34.99
CA VAL A 113 -19.49 -7.37 35.29
C VAL A 113 -19.10 -7.77 36.72
N LEU A 114 -17.88 -7.43 37.16
CA LEU A 114 -17.43 -7.71 38.52
C LEU A 114 -18.29 -6.96 39.55
N ALA A 115 -18.53 -5.65 39.34
CA ALA A 115 -19.41 -4.87 40.20
C ALA A 115 -20.83 -5.44 40.27
N GLY A 116 -21.37 -5.90 39.13
CA GLY A 116 -22.67 -6.56 39.06
C GLY A 116 -22.69 -7.90 39.83
N ARG A 117 -21.64 -8.71 39.71
CA ARG A 117 -21.48 -9.97 40.47
C ARG A 117 -21.45 -9.73 41.98
N ASP A 118 -20.73 -8.70 42.43
CA ASP A 118 -20.67 -8.33 43.85
C ASP A 118 -22.04 -7.89 44.38
N GLN A 119 -22.80 -7.13 43.57
CA GLN A 119 -24.17 -6.74 43.90
C GLN A 119 -25.09 -7.95 44.05
N ILE A 120 -25.01 -8.90 43.11
CA ILE A 120 -25.79 -10.14 43.16
C ILE A 120 -25.43 -10.94 44.41
N ALA A 121 -24.14 -11.06 44.75
CA ALA A 121 -23.69 -11.76 45.95
C ALA A 121 -24.26 -11.12 47.24
N LYS A 122 -24.26 -9.79 47.34
CA LYS A 122 -24.86 -9.06 48.47
C LYS A 122 -26.37 -9.28 48.57
N LEU A 123 -27.07 -9.22 47.44
CA LEU A 123 -28.52 -9.47 47.39
C LEU A 123 -28.84 -10.90 47.81
N GLN A 124 -28.05 -11.88 47.38
CA GLN A 124 -28.20 -13.28 47.78
C GLN A 124 -28.06 -13.44 49.30
N GLN A 125 -27.02 -12.83 49.91
CA GLN A 125 -26.86 -12.84 51.37
C GLN A 125 -28.04 -12.23 52.11
N LEU A 126 -28.60 -11.11 51.62
CA LEU A 126 -29.77 -10.47 52.20
C LEU A 126 -31.02 -11.36 52.11
N ILE A 127 -31.22 -12.03 50.98
CA ILE A 127 -32.31 -12.99 50.78
C ILE A 127 -32.16 -14.15 51.77
N ASP A 128 -30.97 -14.73 51.90
CA ASP A 128 -30.70 -15.85 52.80
C ASP A 128 -30.90 -15.46 54.27
N THR A 129 -30.45 -14.26 54.66
CA THR A 129 -30.64 -13.73 56.03
C THR A 129 -32.12 -13.54 56.34
N ARG A 130 -32.88 -12.93 55.42
CA ARG A 130 -34.33 -12.76 55.57
C ARG A 130 -35.02 -14.12 55.66
N ARG A 131 -34.65 -15.07 54.80
CA ARG A 131 -35.20 -16.43 54.81
C ARG A 131 -34.97 -17.10 56.16
N GLN A 132 -33.77 -17.01 56.72
CA GLN A 132 -33.45 -17.56 58.04
C GLN A 132 -34.27 -16.88 59.15
N ALA A 133 -34.41 -15.56 59.13
CA ALA A 133 -35.24 -14.82 60.09
C ALA A 133 -36.71 -15.28 60.04
N TRP A 134 -37.29 -15.43 58.84
CA TRP A 134 -38.65 -15.96 58.67
C TRP A 134 -38.79 -17.40 59.18
N GLN A 135 -37.78 -18.24 58.95
CA GLN A 135 -37.77 -19.62 59.48
C GLN A 135 -37.72 -19.64 61.01
N ALA A 136 -36.94 -18.77 61.64
CA ALA A 136 -36.87 -18.64 63.10
C ALA A 136 -38.23 -18.22 63.69
N ILE A 137 -38.84 -17.16 63.14
CA ILE A 137 -40.18 -16.70 63.57
C ILE A 137 -41.22 -17.82 63.41
N SER A 138 -41.21 -18.52 62.28
CA SER A 138 -42.15 -19.65 62.07
C SER A 138 -41.92 -20.78 63.07
N LYS A 139 -40.68 -21.04 63.48
CA LYS A 139 -40.35 -22.05 64.49
C LYS A 139 -40.85 -21.63 65.88
N GLU A 140 -40.60 -20.39 66.29
CA GLU A 140 -41.11 -19.81 67.54
C GLU A 140 -42.64 -19.85 67.59
N GLN A 141 -43.32 -19.51 66.48
CA GLN A 141 -44.78 -19.62 66.38
C GLN A 141 -45.26 -21.06 66.55
N ARG A 142 -44.57 -22.05 65.95
CA ARG A 142 -44.92 -23.47 66.14
C ARG A 142 -44.72 -23.91 67.58
N GLU A 143 -43.64 -23.49 68.22
CA GLU A 143 -43.36 -23.79 69.63
C GLU A 143 -44.43 -23.17 70.55
N LEU A 144 -44.80 -21.91 70.33
CA LEU A 144 -45.92 -21.25 71.02
C LEU A 144 -47.25 -22.00 70.84
N ILE A 145 -47.61 -22.38 69.61
CA ILE A 145 -48.84 -23.15 69.35
C ILE A 145 -48.82 -24.51 70.07
N MET A 146 -47.66 -25.16 70.17
CA MET A 146 -47.52 -26.41 70.94
C MET A 146 -47.65 -26.19 72.44
N THR A 147 -47.27 -25.02 72.98
CA THR A 147 -47.51 -24.67 74.40
C THR A 147 -48.97 -24.34 74.72
N PHE A 148 -49.73 -23.81 73.74
CA PHE A 148 -51.16 -23.52 73.90
C PHE A 148 -52.07 -24.70 73.54
N LYS A 149 -51.54 -25.79 72.96
CA LYS A 149 -52.25 -27.07 72.88
C LYS A 149 -52.05 -27.82 74.20
N GLU A 150 -53.02 -27.73 75.09
CA GLU A 150 -53.08 -28.60 76.27
C GLU A 150 -53.11 -30.08 75.83
N PRO A 151 -52.41 -30.99 76.55
CA PRO A 151 -52.60 -32.41 76.38
C PRO A 151 -54.01 -32.78 76.85
N GLN A 152 -54.67 -33.67 76.11
CA GLN A 152 -55.86 -34.39 76.58
C GLN A 152 -55.55 -35.18 77.86
#